data_AF-A0A286G9U4-F1
#
_entry.id   AF-A0A286G9U4-F1
#
_cell.length_a   1.000
_cell.length_b   1.000
_cell.length_c   1.000
_cell.angle_alpha   90.00
_cell.angle_beta   90.00
_cell.angle_gamma   90.00
#
_symmetry.space_group_name_H-M   'P 1'
#
loop_
_entity.id
_entity.type
_entity.pdbx_description
1 polymer ?
#
loop_
_entity_poly.entity_id
_entity_poly.type
_entity_poly.pdbx_seq_one_letter_code
_entity_poly.pdbx_strand_id
1 'polypeptide(L)'
;MKTVLTRMTTAAAVALTLATGAAALGLPGAPAQAVVKTDTSPAEQDVLAQAERYLNGIDTLQARFLQLSSTGNSVEGDVFMDRPGRMRLEYEGMPILMVANGRHLIYVDQELDQVSYLGLDQTPVGVLLRPNVSFQDDDITVTDVRRGANVAEIDVVQTKDPGAGQLTLVFTEKPFELRQWRVRDAQNVETAVSLFNTRTGMELPGSLFDYNEKVDPLNPMGRK
;
A
#
# COMPACT_ATOMS: atom_id res chain seq x y z
N MET A 1 42.18 -28.64 -2.56
CA MET A 1 41.68 -27.42 -3.23
C MET A 1 40.17 -27.53 -3.35
N LYS A 2 39.41 -26.79 -2.51
CA LYS A 2 37.95 -26.70 -2.59
C LYS A 2 37.61 -25.24 -2.79
N THR A 3 37.16 -24.91 -3.99
CA THR A 3 36.73 -23.57 -4.41
C THR A 3 35.38 -23.26 -3.76
N VAL A 4 35.31 -22.21 -2.94
CA VAL A 4 34.06 -21.65 -2.45
C VAL A 4 33.72 -20.46 -3.35
N LEU A 5 32.73 -20.61 -4.22
CA LEU A 5 32.13 -19.49 -4.93
C LEU A 5 31.16 -18.77 -3.98
N THR A 6 31.60 -17.64 -3.44
CA THR A 6 30.74 -16.68 -2.75
C THR A 6 29.80 -16.05 -3.78
N ARG A 7 28.52 -16.40 -3.74
CA ARG A 7 27.47 -15.63 -4.42
C ARG A 7 27.18 -14.39 -3.58
N MET A 8 27.67 -13.24 -4.01
CA MET A 8 27.21 -11.93 -3.51
C MET A 8 25.82 -11.69 -4.11
N THR A 9 24.77 -11.89 -3.31
CA THR A 9 23.44 -11.36 -3.60
C THR A 9 23.39 -9.94 -3.07
N THR A 10 23.31 -8.99 -3.99
CA THR A 10 23.11 -7.58 -3.69
C THR A 10 21.74 -7.40 -3.03
N ALA A 11 21.70 -7.08 -1.75
CA ALA A 11 20.50 -6.60 -1.08
C ALA A 11 20.09 -5.27 -1.74
N ALA A 12 18.98 -5.27 -2.46
CA ALA A 12 18.39 -4.06 -2.99
C ALA A 12 17.61 -3.40 -1.86
N ALA A 13 18.22 -2.40 -1.21
CA ALA A 13 17.57 -1.56 -0.24
C ALA A 13 16.30 -0.94 -0.84
N VAL A 14 15.13 -1.28 -0.27
CA VAL A 14 13.91 -0.50 -0.47
C VAL A 14 14.05 0.75 0.39
N ALA A 15 14.84 1.69 -0.13
CA ALA A 15 15.07 2.96 0.53
C ALA A 15 13.84 3.85 0.34
N LEU A 16 13.01 3.95 1.38
CA LEU A 16 12.13 5.10 1.53
C LEU A 16 13.01 6.31 1.82
N THR A 17 13.44 7.01 0.77
CA THR A 17 14.35 8.15 0.88
C THR A 17 13.61 9.35 1.45
N LEU A 18 13.84 9.63 2.73
CA LEU A 18 13.52 10.90 3.37
C LEU A 18 14.49 11.97 2.86
N ALA A 19 14.03 12.85 1.97
CA ALA A 19 14.84 13.94 1.46
C ALA A 19 14.85 15.13 2.44
N THR A 20 15.99 15.30 3.11
CA THR A 20 16.44 16.59 3.66
C THR A 20 16.51 17.65 2.55
N GLY A 21 15.96 18.83 2.83
CA GLY A 21 15.88 19.94 1.90
C GLY A 21 17.26 20.43 1.43
N ALA A 22 17.41 20.48 0.11
CA ALA A 22 18.45 21.25 -0.57
C ALA A 22 17.75 22.21 -1.53
N ALA A 23 17.92 23.50 -1.26
CA ALA A 23 17.44 24.59 -2.11
C ALA A 23 18.10 24.50 -3.50
N ALA A 24 17.29 24.33 -4.53
CA ALA A 24 17.73 24.45 -5.92
C ALA A 24 17.05 25.64 -6.60
N LEU A 25 17.90 26.46 -7.21
CA LEU A 25 17.60 27.70 -7.93
C LEU A 25 16.74 27.42 -9.18
N GLY A 26 15.94 28.42 -9.53
CA GLY A 26 14.76 28.30 -10.36
C GLY A 26 14.99 28.04 -11.86
N LEU A 27 14.01 27.34 -12.41
CA LEU A 27 13.51 27.47 -13.78
C LEU A 27 11.98 27.57 -13.68
N PRO A 28 11.31 28.50 -14.36
CA PRO A 28 9.84 28.56 -14.38
C PRO A 28 9.31 27.40 -15.24
N GLY A 29 9.13 26.23 -14.61
CA GLY A 29 8.29 25.17 -15.16
C GLY A 29 6.83 25.62 -15.08
N ALA A 30 6.13 25.61 -16.21
CA ALA A 30 4.70 25.89 -16.25
C ALA A 30 3.96 24.98 -15.26
N PRO A 31 2.99 25.49 -14.48
CA PRO A 31 2.24 24.65 -13.56
C PRO A 31 1.52 23.58 -14.37
N ALA A 32 1.89 22.32 -14.17
CA ALA A 32 1.07 21.18 -14.55
C ALA A 32 -0.22 21.29 -13.74
N GLN A 33 -1.24 21.88 -14.35
CA GLN A 33 -2.56 21.96 -13.76
C GLN A 33 -3.08 20.53 -13.63
N ALA A 34 -3.14 20.03 -12.40
CA ALA A 34 -3.91 18.84 -12.10
C ALA A 34 -5.36 19.16 -12.50
N VAL A 35 -5.83 18.55 -13.60
CA VAL A 35 -7.21 18.68 -14.03
C VAL A 35 -8.05 17.93 -13.01
N VAL A 36 -8.61 18.65 -12.05
CA VAL A 36 -9.62 18.11 -11.15
C VAL A 36 -10.87 17.87 -12.00
N LYS A 37 -11.18 16.60 -12.31
CA LYS A 37 -12.43 16.22 -12.97
C LYS A 37 -13.59 16.57 -12.03
N THR A 38 -14.33 17.64 -12.33
CA THR A 38 -15.44 18.14 -11.51
C THR A 38 -16.81 17.53 -11.85
N ASP A 39 -16.92 16.70 -12.89
CA ASP A 39 -18.15 15.98 -13.23
C ASP A 39 -17.90 14.47 -13.28
N THR A 40 -18.23 13.78 -12.19
CA THR A 40 -18.24 12.31 -12.14
C THR A 40 -19.50 11.80 -12.86
N SER A 41 -19.33 11.11 -13.97
CA SER A 41 -20.41 10.51 -14.75
C SER A 41 -21.18 9.44 -13.94
N PRO A 42 -22.45 9.12 -14.29
CA PRO A 42 -23.20 8.07 -13.60
C PRO A 42 -22.49 6.71 -13.56
N ALA A 43 -21.69 6.39 -14.58
CA ALA A 43 -20.92 5.15 -14.63
C ALA A 43 -19.75 5.15 -13.64
N GLU A 44 -19.08 6.29 -13.45
CA GLU A 44 -18.01 6.45 -12.47
C GLU A 44 -18.58 6.43 -11.04
N GLN A 45 -19.73 7.07 -10.81
CA GLN A 45 -20.42 7.03 -9.51
C GLN A 45 -20.81 5.60 -9.11
N ASP A 46 -21.27 4.77 -10.06
CA ASP A 46 -21.57 3.36 -9.81
C ASP A 46 -20.32 2.56 -9.40
N VAL A 47 -19.16 2.83 -10.02
CA VAL A 47 -17.89 2.19 -9.64
C VAL A 47 -17.47 2.58 -8.22
N LEU A 48 -17.54 3.87 -7.88
CA LEU A 48 -17.23 4.36 -6.53
C LEU A 48 -18.14 3.69 -5.49
N ALA A 49 -19.45 3.65 -5.74
CA ALA A 49 -20.42 3.03 -4.83
C ALA A 49 -20.23 1.50 -4.69
N GLN A 50 -19.77 0.81 -5.73
CA GLN A 50 -19.40 -0.62 -5.65
C GLN A 50 -18.13 -0.81 -4.81
N ALA A 51 -17.12 0.03 -5.02
CA ALA A 51 -15.88 -0.02 -4.27
C ALA A 51 -16.07 0.29 -2.78
N GLU A 52 -16.86 1.31 -2.42
CA GLU A 52 -17.20 1.59 -1.01
C GLU A 52 -17.92 0.41 -0.37
N ARG A 53 -18.92 -0.17 -1.04
CA ARG A 53 -19.64 -1.35 -0.54
C ARG A 53 -18.71 -2.54 -0.34
N TYR A 54 -17.84 -2.81 -1.30
CA TYR A 54 -16.88 -3.90 -1.20
C TYR A 54 -15.91 -3.68 -0.04
N LEU A 55 -15.25 -2.52 -0.01
CA LEU A 55 -14.26 -2.21 1.02
C LEU A 55 -14.91 -2.24 2.40
N ASN A 56 -16.03 -1.54 2.59
CA ASN A 56 -16.71 -1.49 3.90
C ASN A 56 -17.38 -2.81 4.30
N GLY A 57 -17.45 -3.80 3.42
CA GLY A 57 -17.85 -5.16 3.76
C GLY A 57 -16.71 -6.06 4.27
N ILE A 58 -15.48 -5.53 4.32
CA ILE A 58 -14.28 -6.29 4.72
C ILE A 58 -13.74 -5.71 6.03
N ASP A 59 -13.99 -6.43 7.11
CA ASP A 59 -13.35 -6.17 8.41
C ASP A 59 -11.96 -6.81 8.46
N THR A 60 -11.87 -8.10 8.13
CA THR A 60 -10.62 -8.85 8.09
C THR A 60 -10.33 -9.41 6.71
N LEU A 61 -9.05 -9.41 6.33
CA LEU A 61 -8.55 -9.98 5.09
C LEU A 61 -7.21 -10.67 5.31
N GLN A 62 -7.06 -11.84 4.68
CA GLN A 62 -5.78 -12.51 4.52
C GLN A 62 -5.59 -12.86 3.04
N ALA A 63 -4.41 -12.57 2.50
CA ALA A 63 -4.06 -12.93 1.12
C ALA A 63 -2.56 -13.18 0.98
N ARG A 64 -2.20 -13.89 -0.09
CA ARG A 64 -0.85 -13.85 -0.66
C ARG A 64 -0.72 -12.58 -1.47
N PHE A 65 0.46 -11.97 -1.51
CA PHE A 65 0.71 -10.84 -2.41
C PHE A 65 1.93 -11.04 -3.29
N LEU A 66 1.91 -10.39 -4.45
CA LEU A 66 3.07 -10.10 -5.28
C LEU A 66 3.22 -8.59 -5.37
N GLN A 67 4.32 -8.07 -4.86
CA GLN A 67 4.69 -6.67 -5.00
C GLN A 67 5.62 -6.52 -6.20
N LEU A 68 5.35 -5.51 -7.03
CA LEU A 68 6.15 -5.12 -8.18
C LEU A 68 6.48 -3.63 -8.05
N SER A 69 7.76 -3.28 -8.15
CA SER A 69 8.19 -1.88 -8.26
C SER A 69 8.44 -1.54 -9.72
N SER A 70 8.17 -0.29 -10.12
CA SER A 70 8.56 0.24 -11.44
C SER A 70 10.07 0.20 -11.69
N THR A 71 10.88 0.02 -10.64
CA THR A 71 12.34 -0.22 -10.73
C THR A 71 12.70 -1.65 -11.16
N GLY A 72 11.72 -2.54 -11.32
CA GLY A 72 11.90 -3.92 -11.79
C GLY A 72 12.03 -4.98 -10.68
N ASN A 73 12.06 -4.57 -9.41
CA ASN A 73 12.10 -5.49 -8.28
C ASN A 73 10.71 -6.11 -8.03
N SER A 74 10.68 -7.40 -7.71
CA SER A 74 9.47 -8.12 -7.33
C SER A 74 9.68 -8.97 -6.08
N VAL A 75 8.69 -9.00 -5.20
CA VAL A 75 8.73 -9.79 -3.96
C VAL A 75 7.35 -10.33 -3.64
N GLU A 76 7.29 -11.57 -3.17
CA GLU A 76 6.06 -12.19 -2.69
C GLU A 76 5.95 -12.12 -1.16
N GLY A 77 4.76 -12.35 -0.65
CA GLY A 77 4.54 -12.34 0.78
C GLY A 77 3.13 -12.71 1.20
N ASP A 78 2.87 -12.55 2.50
CA ASP A 78 1.56 -12.67 3.10
C ASP A 78 1.11 -11.30 3.60
N VAL A 79 -0.15 -10.95 3.33
CA VAL A 79 -0.80 -9.76 3.89
C VAL A 79 -1.94 -10.17 4.82
N PHE A 80 -1.98 -9.52 5.97
CA PHE A 80 -3.03 -9.61 6.96
C PHE A 80 -3.58 -8.20 7.18
N MET A 81 -4.90 -8.06 7.21
CA MET A 81 -5.57 -6.79 7.43
C MET A 81 -6.73 -7.00 8.39
N ASP A 82 -6.84 -6.09 9.33
CA ASP A 82 -7.90 -6.08 10.34
C ASP A 82 -8.30 -4.62 10.60
N ARG A 83 -9.39 -4.21 9.97
CA ARG A 83 -9.86 -2.84 9.99
C ARG A 83 -10.62 -2.55 11.30
N PRO A 84 -10.50 -1.34 11.85
CA PRO A 84 -9.74 -0.21 11.30
C PRO A 84 -8.24 -0.24 11.65
N GLY A 85 -7.44 0.27 10.71
CA GLY A 85 -6.09 0.77 10.98
C GLY A 85 -5.00 -0.28 11.12
N ARG A 86 -5.33 -1.58 11.13
CA ARG A 86 -4.33 -2.64 11.31
C ARG A 86 -4.06 -3.42 10.03
N MET A 87 -2.79 -3.62 9.76
CA MET A 87 -2.31 -4.34 8.60
C MET A 87 -0.91 -4.88 8.87
N ARG A 88 -0.54 -6.00 8.27
CA ARG A 88 0.81 -6.56 8.30
C ARG A 88 1.15 -7.13 6.93
N LEU A 89 2.31 -6.77 6.40
CA LEU A 89 2.91 -7.41 5.23
C LEU A 89 4.21 -8.09 5.66
N GLU A 90 4.28 -9.39 5.44
CA GLU A 90 5.47 -10.21 5.64
C GLU A 90 6.05 -10.55 4.27
N TYR A 91 7.31 -10.18 4.05
CA TYR A 91 7.98 -10.37 2.78
C TYR A 91 8.77 -11.69 2.77
N GLU A 92 8.61 -12.50 1.73
CA GLU A 92 9.34 -13.76 1.57
C GLU A 92 10.78 -13.50 1.12
N GLY A 93 11.74 -14.10 1.84
CA GLY A 93 13.16 -14.01 1.49
C GLY A 93 13.77 -12.62 1.68
N MET A 94 13.06 -11.67 2.27
CA MET A 94 13.56 -10.34 2.62
C MET A 94 13.41 -10.10 4.13
N PRO A 95 14.42 -9.52 4.80
CA PRO A 95 14.34 -9.21 6.23
C PRO A 95 13.59 -7.90 6.49
N ILE A 96 12.45 -7.73 5.81
CA ILE A 96 11.59 -6.55 5.87
C ILE A 96 10.25 -6.93 6.46
N LEU A 97 9.75 -6.09 7.35
CA LEU A 97 8.42 -6.18 7.92
C LEU A 97 7.72 -4.83 7.82
N MET A 98 6.45 -4.84 7.41
CA MET A 98 5.61 -3.64 7.44
C MET A 98 4.36 -3.90 8.28
N VAL A 99 4.12 -3.07 9.31
CA VAL A 99 2.99 -3.21 10.23
C VAL A 99 2.29 -1.87 10.41
N ALA A 100 0.99 -1.83 10.16
CA ALA A 100 0.12 -0.75 10.61
C ALA A 100 -0.55 -1.14 11.94
N ASN A 101 -0.48 -0.27 12.95
CA ASN A 101 -0.98 -0.53 14.29
C ASN A 101 -2.14 0.38 14.72
N GLY A 102 -2.85 0.96 13.76
CA GLY A 102 -3.94 1.90 13.99
C GLY A 102 -3.53 3.38 14.00
N ARG A 103 -2.24 3.70 14.22
CA ARG A 103 -1.75 5.09 14.15
C ARG A 103 -0.60 5.29 13.18
N HIS A 104 0.33 4.35 13.13
CA HIS A 104 1.50 4.46 12.27
C HIS A 104 1.57 3.28 11.33
N LEU A 105 2.13 3.52 10.15
CA LEU A 105 2.76 2.50 9.33
C LEU A 105 4.22 2.39 9.78
N ILE A 106 4.60 1.22 10.28
CA ILE A 106 5.92 0.88 10.80
C ILE A 106 6.62 0.06 9.73
N TYR A 107 7.75 0.56 9.25
CA TYR A 107 8.65 -0.14 8.33
C TYR A 107 9.90 -0.57 9.10
N VAL A 108 10.20 -1.86 9.06
CA VAL A 108 11.32 -2.48 9.76
C VAL A 108 12.23 -3.12 8.73
N ASP A 109 13.47 -2.66 8.68
CA ASP A 109 14.56 -3.28 7.93
C ASP A 109 15.54 -3.89 8.93
N GLN A 110 15.52 -5.21 9.06
CA GLN A 110 16.34 -5.90 10.05
C GLN A 110 17.78 -6.12 9.58
N GLU A 111 18.02 -6.08 8.26
CA GLU A 111 19.38 -6.14 7.73
C GLU A 111 20.17 -4.88 8.11
N LEU A 112 19.47 -3.75 8.13
CA LEU A 112 20.03 -2.44 8.48
C LEU A 112 19.79 -2.03 9.94
N ASP A 113 19.09 -2.84 10.74
CA ASP A 113 18.66 -2.52 12.11
C ASP A 113 17.93 -1.15 12.19
N GLN A 114 17.04 -0.90 11.23
CA GLN A 114 16.34 0.37 11.08
C GLN A 114 14.83 0.20 11.22
N VAL A 115 14.24 1.06 12.03
CA VAL A 115 12.78 1.16 12.20
C VAL A 115 12.33 2.57 11.84
N SER A 116 11.35 2.67 10.95
CA SER A 116 10.76 3.94 10.50
C SER A 116 9.26 3.97 10.82
N TYR A 117 8.78 5.10 11.32
CA TYR A 117 7.39 5.32 11.66
C TYR A 117 6.81 6.43 10.78
N LEU A 118 5.70 6.14 10.11
CA LEU A 118 4.95 7.10 9.29
C LEU A 118 3.54 7.23 9.86
N GLY A 119 2.98 8.44 9.93
CA GLY A 119 1.57 8.61 10.29
C GLY A 119 0.70 7.87 9.28
N LEU A 120 -0.16 6.96 9.74
CA LEU A 120 -0.94 6.12 8.82
C LEU A 120 -1.86 6.98 7.94
N ASP A 121 -2.40 8.04 8.52
CA ASP A 121 -3.21 9.08 7.88
C ASP A 121 -2.42 9.93 6.87
N GLN A 122 -1.09 9.85 6.85
CA GLN A 122 -0.23 10.53 5.86
C GLN A 122 0.16 9.61 4.71
N THR A 123 -0.17 8.32 4.79
CA THR A 123 0.17 7.34 3.75
C THR A 123 -1.02 7.13 2.81
N PRO A 124 -0.80 7.01 1.48
CA PRO A 124 -1.88 6.68 0.56
C PRO A 124 -2.59 5.37 0.93
N VAL A 125 -1.85 4.36 1.42
CA VAL A 125 -2.42 3.07 1.85
C VAL A 125 -3.36 3.19 3.07
N GLY A 126 -3.22 4.25 3.88
CA GLY A 126 -4.08 4.50 5.03
C GLY A 126 -5.57 4.60 4.68
N VAL A 127 -5.91 4.99 3.44
CA VAL A 127 -7.29 5.02 2.94
C VAL A 127 -7.94 3.63 3.04
N LEU A 128 -7.22 2.56 2.69
CA LEU A 128 -7.74 1.18 2.76
C LEU A 128 -8.02 0.72 4.19
N LEU A 129 -7.40 1.36 5.18
CA LEU A 129 -7.48 0.96 6.58
C LEU A 129 -8.47 1.82 7.40
N ARG A 130 -9.20 2.75 6.77
CA ARG A 130 -10.20 3.57 7.47
C ARG A 130 -11.31 2.71 8.08
N PRO A 131 -11.96 3.13 9.17
CA PRO A 131 -13.15 2.45 9.69
C PRO A 131 -14.30 2.45 8.68
N ASN A 132 -14.45 3.54 7.94
CA ASN A 132 -15.37 3.67 6.82
C ASN A 132 -14.62 4.33 5.67
N VAL A 133 -14.61 3.68 4.50
CA VAL A 133 -14.08 4.24 3.27
C VAL A 133 -15.23 4.91 2.53
N SER A 134 -15.14 6.23 2.38
CA SER A 134 -16.00 7.02 1.52
C SER A 134 -15.14 7.88 0.60
N PHE A 135 -15.39 7.79 -0.70
CA PHE A 135 -14.70 8.59 -1.72
C PHE A 135 -15.17 10.04 -1.76
N GLN A 136 -16.17 10.37 -0.94
CA GLN A 136 -16.70 11.72 -0.72
C GLN A 136 -16.10 12.38 0.53
N ASP A 137 -15.19 11.70 1.24
CA ASP A 137 -14.53 12.25 2.43
C ASP A 137 -13.62 13.43 2.04
N ASP A 138 -13.72 14.55 2.78
CA ASP A 138 -12.94 15.78 2.54
C ASP A 138 -11.41 15.60 2.65
N ASP A 139 -10.94 14.49 3.23
CA ASP A 139 -9.52 14.19 3.38
C ASP A 139 -8.91 13.53 2.13
N ILE A 140 -9.71 13.01 1.21
CA ILE A 140 -9.25 12.42 -0.06
C ILE A 140 -9.93 13.07 -1.27
N THR A 141 -9.22 13.08 -2.38
CA THR A 141 -9.74 13.54 -3.66
C THR A 141 -9.60 12.42 -4.69
N VAL A 142 -10.73 12.01 -5.27
CA VAL A 142 -10.75 11.12 -6.43
C VAL A 142 -10.25 11.92 -7.64
N THR A 143 -9.17 11.47 -8.26
CA THR A 143 -8.56 12.14 -9.41
C THR A 143 -8.97 11.49 -10.73
N ASP A 144 -9.25 10.19 -10.72
CA ASP A 144 -9.70 9.46 -11.91
C ASP A 144 -10.50 8.21 -11.53
N VAL A 145 -11.47 7.86 -12.37
CA VAL A 145 -12.23 6.62 -12.29
C VAL A 145 -12.30 6.02 -13.67
N ARG A 146 -11.82 4.78 -13.82
CA ARG A 146 -11.74 4.09 -15.10
C ARG A 146 -12.45 2.76 -15.02
N ARG A 147 -13.36 2.49 -15.96
CA ARG A 147 -14.06 1.21 -16.09
C ARG A 147 -13.73 0.57 -17.43
N GLY A 148 -13.01 -0.55 -17.39
CA GLY A 148 -12.72 -1.41 -18.54
C GLY A 148 -13.68 -2.58 -18.63
N ALA A 149 -13.39 -3.57 -19.48
CA ALA A 149 -14.31 -4.70 -19.71
C ALA A 149 -14.41 -5.69 -18.53
N ASN A 150 -13.35 -5.81 -17.71
CA ASN A 150 -13.28 -6.72 -16.57
C ASN A 150 -12.61 -6.11 -15.34
N VAL A 151 -12.23 -4.83 -15.42
CA VAL A 151 -11.45 -4.13 -14.40
C VAL A 151 -12.06 -2.75 -14.17
N ALA A 152 -12.07 -2.31 -12.93
CA ALA A 152 -12.32 -0.93 -12.55
C ALA A 152 -11.12 -0.40 -11.77
N GLU A 153 -10.72 0.84 -12.03
CA GLU A 153 -9.65 1.53 -11.32
C GLU A 153 -10.15 2.84 -10.74
N ILE A 154 -9.72 3.15 -9.51
CA ILE A 154 -10.02 4.41 -8.82
C ILE A 154 -8.69 4.99 -8.35
N ASP A 155 -8.39 6.20 -8.81
CA ASP A 155 -7.21 6.96 -8.40
C ASP A 155 -7.61 7.97 -7.34
N VAL A 156 -6.93 7.94 -6.20
CA VAL A 156 -7.14 8.86 -5.07
C VAL A 156 -5.83 9.45 -4.58
N VAL A 157 -5.91 10.70 -4.14
CA VAL A 157 -4.82 11.41 -3.48
C VAL A 157 -5.31 11.98 -2.15
N GLN A 158 -4.41 12.31 -1.24
CA GLN A 158 -4.76 13.04 -0.02
C GLN A 158 -5.09 14.50 -0.38
N THR A 159 -6.23 15.02 0.04
CA THR A 159 -6.66 16.39 -0.33
C THR A 159 -5.74 17.44 0.26
N LYS A 160 -5.27 17.24 1.49
CA LYS A 160 -4.37 18.17 2.20
C LYS A 160 -2.94 18.13 1.68
N ASP A 161 -2.52 17.00 1.11
CA ASP A 161 -1.18 16.83 0.55
C ASP A 161 -1.20 15.88 -0.67
N PRO A 162 -1.64 16.36 -1.85
CA PRO A 162 -1.61 15.55 -3.07
C PRO A 162 -0.21 15.10 -3.48
N GLY A 163 0.84 15.78 -2.96
CA GLY A 163 2.24 15.45 -3.21
C GLY A 163 2.73 14.23 -2.41
N ALA A 164 1.98 13.78 -1.39
CA ALA A 164 2.30 12.57 -0.63
C ALA A 164 2.21 11.27 -1.46
N GLY A 165 1.64 11.36 -2.67
CA GLY A 165 1.53 10.27 -3.62
C GLY A 165 0.08 9.96 -4.00
N GLN A 166 -0.07 9.05 -4.95
CA GLN A 166 -1.36 8.58 -5.45
C GLN A 166 -1.56 7.11 -5.09
N LEU A 167 -2.74 6.79 -4.56
CA LEU A 167 -3.23 5.42 -4.43
C LEU A 167 -4.14 5.10 -5.62
N THR A 168 -3.83 4.04 -6.35
CA THR A 168 -4.78 3.44 -7.30
C THR A 168 -5.32 2.14 -6.74
N LEU A 169 -6.63 2.02 -6.65
CA LEU A 169 -7.32 0.77 -6.33
C LEU A 169 -7.77 0.10 -7.61
N VAL A 170 -7.52 -1.21 -7.74
CA VAL A 170 -7.86 -2.00 -8.93
C VAL A 170 -8.76 -3.16 -8.53
N PHE A 171 -9.96 -3.16 -9.11
CA PHE A 171 -11.00 -4.14 -8.86
C PHE A 171 -11.25 -4.99 -10.10
N THR A 172 -11.54 -6.28 -9.93
CA THR A 172 -12.27 -7.03 -10.95
C THR A 172 -13.73 -6.60 -10.95
N GLU A 173 -14.47 -6.79 -12.05
CA GLU A 173 -15.91 -6.47 -12.09
C GLU A 173 -16.84 -7.65 -11.80
N LYS A 174 -16.38 -8.89 -12.01
CA LYS A 174 -17.20 -10.09 -11.94
C LYS A 174 -16.42 -11.27 -11.34
N PRO A 175 -16.45 -11.46 -10.00
CA PRO A 175 -17.08 -10.60 -8.99
C PRO A 175 -16.36 -9.25 -8.79
N PHE A 176 -17.06 -8.27 -8.20
CA PHE A 176 -16.48 -6.97 -7.86
C PHE A 176 -15.57 -7.10 -6.63
N GLU A 177 -14.25 -7.20 -6.85
CA GLU A 177 -13.28 -7.52 -5.79
C GLU A 177 -11.99 -6.74 -5.97
N LEU A 178 -11.43 -6.22 -4.87
CA LEU A 178 -10.10 -5.61 -4.87
C LEU A 178 -9.06 -6.69 -5.17
N ARG A 179 -8.33 -6.52 -6.26
CA ARG A 179 -7.27 -7.43 -6.70
C ARG A 179 -5.89 -6.84 -6.57
N GLN A 180 -5.77 -5.52 -6.57
CA GLN A 180 -4.49 -4.84 -6.47
C GLN A 180 -4.69 -3.43 -5.93
N TRP A 181 -3.69 -2.94 -5.20
CA TRP A 181 -3.50 -1.50 -5.03
C TRP A 181 -2.12 -1.10 -5.53
N ARG A 182 -2.00 0.13 -6.01
CA ARG A 182 -0.74 0.73 -6.45
C ARG A 182 -0.52 2.02 -5.71
N VAL A 183 0.69 2.25 -5.24
CA VAL A 183 1.11 3.52 -4.64
C VAL A 183 2.17 4.12 -5.52
N ARG A 184 1.95 5.35 -5.97
CA ARG A 184 2.94 6.15 -6.70
C ARG A 184 3.40 7.29 -5.82
N ASP A 185 4.70 7.40 -5.58
CA ASP A 185 5.29 8.46 -4.75
C ASP A 185 5.56 9.76 -5.54
N ALA A 186 6.08 10.78 -4.85
CA ALA A 186 6.42 12.08 -5.43
C ALA A 186 7.54 12.00 -6.50
N GLN A 187 8.33 10.94 -6.50
CA GLN A 187 9.38 10.64 -7.47
C GLN A 187 8.84 9.83 -8.66
N ASN A 188 7.53 9.60 -8.72
CA ASN A 188 6.85 8.81 -9.74
C ASN A 188 7.33 7.33 -9.76
N VAL A 189 7.87 6.85 -8.64
CA VAL A 189 8.13 5.42 -8.42
C VAL A 189 6.81 4.78 -8.02
N GLU A 190 6.44 3.72 -8.73
CA GLU A 190 5.19 3.02 -8.52
C GLU A 190 5.48 1.66 -7.87
N THR A 191 4.74 1.35 -6.82
CA THR A 191 4.73 0.05 -6.16
C THR A 191 3.32 -0.53 -6.25
N ALA A 192 3.18 -1.64 -6.97
CA ALA A 192 1.93 -2.37 -7.12
C ALA A 192 1.93 -3.60 -6.22
N VAL A 193 0.87 -3.81 -5.44
CA VAL A 193 0.65 -4.99 -4.61
C VAL A 193 -0.57 -5.73 -5.14
N SER A 194 -0.33 -6.86 -5.83
CA SER A 194 -1.36 -7.76 -6.33
C SER A 194 -1.73 -8.80 -5.28
N LEU A 195 -3.03 -9.07 -5.09
CA LEU A 195 -3.57 -10.02 -4.12
C LEU A 195 -4.00 -11.33 -4.77
N PHE A 196 -3.68 -12.44 -4.10
CA PHE A 196 -4.01 -13.79 -4.50
C PHE A 196 -4.58 -14.57 -3.32
N ASN A 197 -5.48 -15.52 -3.62
CA ASN A 197 -6.09 -16.41 -2.63
C ASN A 197 -6.72 -15.63 -1.45
N THR A 198 -7.34 -14.49 -1.75
CA THR A 198 -7.95 -13.61 -0.76
C THR A 198 -9.05 -14.35 -0.01
N ARG A 199 -8.98 -14.28 1.32
CA ARG A 199 -10.01 -14.72 2.25
C ARG A 199 -10.41 -13.51 3.09
N THR A 200 -11.68 -13.42 3.45
CA THR A 200 -12.20 -12.35 4.32
C THR A 200 -13.07 -12.90 5.44
N GLY A 201 -13.31 -12.10 6.48
CA GLY A 201 -14.23 -12.44 7.57
C GLY A 201 -13.75 -13.55 8.52
N MET A 202 -12.45 -13.86 8.53
CA MET A 202 -11.84 -14.76 9.51
C MET A 202 -11.41 -13.98 10.76
N GLU A 203 -11.29 -14.69 11.88
CA GLU A 203 -10.60 -14.13 13.05
C GLU A 203 -9.09 -14.10 12.81
N LEU A 204 -8.48 -12.95 13.08
CA LEU A 204 -7.03 -12.76 13.06
C LEU A 204 -6.55 -12.48 14.49
N PRO A 205 -5.47 -13.16 14.97
CA PRO A 205 -4.90 -12.85 16.27
C PRO A 205 -4.43 -11.39 16.33
N GLY A 206 -4.90 -10.63 17.32
CA GLY A 206 -4.52 -9.21 17.47
C GLY A 206 -3.01 -8.99 17.56
N SER A 207 -2.28 -9.97 18.12
CA SER A 207 -0.83 -9.97 18.22
C SER A 207 -0.10 -9.93 16.87
N LEU A 208 -0.77 -10.23 15.75
CA LEU A 208 -0.20 -10.02 14.42
C LEU A 208 0.13 -8.54 14.16
N PHE A 209 -0.60 -7.62 14.78
CA PHE A 209 -0.52 -6.20 14.48
C PHE A 209 0.26 -5.40 15.54
N ASP A 210 0.73 -6.08 16.58
CA ASP A 210 1.55 -5.49 17.63
C ASP A 210 3.02 -5.55 17.21
N TYR A 211 3.56 -4.43 16.71
CA TYR A 211 5.00 -4.34 16.55
C TYR A 211 5.68 -4.21 17.93
N ASN A 212 6.46 -5.22 18.30
CA ASN A 212 7.32 -5.19 19.47
C ASN A 212 8.75 -5.53 19.03
N GLU A 213 9.63 -4.53 19.08
CA GLU A 213 11.05 -4.61 18.74
C GLU A 213 11.76 -5.82 19.38
N LYS A 214 11.33 -6.26 20.57
CA LYS A 214 11.92 -7.41 21.27
C LYS A 214 11.36 -8.78 20.86
N VAL A 215 10.20 -8.83 20.20
CA VAL A 215 9.45 -10.07 19.90
C VAL A 215 9.43 -10.38 18.40
N ASP A 216 9.64 -9.39 17.54
CA ASP A 216 9.39 -9.52 16.10
C ASP A 216 10.65 -9.43 15.20
N PRO A 217 11.56 -10.43 15.23
CA PRO A 217 12.63 -10.53 14.24
C PRO A 217 12.31 -11.56 13.12
N LEU A 218 11.05 -11.64 12.65
CA LEU A 218 10.52 -12.45 11.50
C LEU A 218 9.70 -13.74 11.77
N ASN A 219 9.39 -14.16 13.00
CA ASN A 219 8.29 -15.12 13.27
C ASN A 219 8.00 -15.36 14.78
N PRO A 220 6.82 -15.00 15.34
CA PRO A 220 6.36 -15.52 16.64
C PRO A 220 5.30 -16.64 16.53
N MET A 221 4.87 -17.03 15.33
CA MET A 221 3.91 -18.13 15.13
C MET A 221 4.65 -19.42 14.80
N GLY A 222 4.87 -20.24 15.83
CA GLY A 222 5.52 -21.55 15.73
C GLY A 222 4.86 -22.50 14.72
N ARG A 223 5.28 -22.42 13.46
CA ARG A 223 5.12 -23.51 12.50
C ARG A 223 6.07 -24.63 12.95
N LYS A 224 5.50 -25.65 13.61
CA LYS A 224 6.11 -26.97 13.75
C LYS A 224 6.00 -27.74 12.43
#